data_AF-A0A3B4B8H0-F1
#
_entry.id   AF-A0A3B4B8H0-F1
#
_cell.length_a   1.000
_cell.length_b   1.000
_cell.length_c   1.000
_cell.angle_alpha   90.00
_cell.angle_beta   90.00
_cell.angle_gamma   90.00
#
_symmetry.space_group_name_H-M   'P 1'
#
loop_
_entity.id
_entity.type
_entity.pdbx_description
1 polymer ?
#
loop_
_entity_poly.entity_id
_entity_poly.type
_entity_poly.pdbx_seq_one_letter_code
_entity_poly.pdbx_strand_id
1 'polypeptide(L)'
;MSPWQIAISGHTTCKSACFFQEKSYSLRKRRSLRGRTVPHYAALEPHGTGLMLASEKPFTFTHMDGQPIERPEPEPMEVEKTDPIYMWQQTAEDLTVCVRLPQGVTKDAVQFSLTADNLSVGVQGFSPLIHGQLYAAVDPESSAWFIKDNKSLEVTLQKHIEGPLWPELVMGDRRGELVMSDEQTAQIHERLKHLTSEDLIATSDLEKPPCNSQELEDCDGFPDDSSSLVYFDREMMKPTRVVNLGSHQYMFTVQSDPTQMPCLCLRHDVDALVWQPRPEQPEHMWEHVATFNALGYVQASKRDKKFATCAPNFSYASLCECLRRAFIYRQPAPVETVLFNRRQGRQVGQVAKQQVSSLDSDCPILGFRATNERLYILTSKNLHVLKVNNN
;
A
#
# COMPACT_ATOMS: atom_id res chain seq x y z
N MET A 1 5.61 -18.20 -15.13
CA MET A 1 6.76 -17.33 -14.82
C MET A 1 7.00 -17.41 -13.33
N SER A 2 8.20 -17.81 -12.89
CA SER A 2 8.56 -17.84 -11.47
C SER A 2 8.39 -16.44 -10.88
N PRO A 3 7.67 -16.24 -9.76
CA PRO A 3 7.57 -14.93 -9.16
C PRO A 3 8.98 -14.49 -8.73
N TRP A 4 9.41 -13.31 -9.21
CA TRP A 4 10.67 -12.72 -8.81
C TRP A 4 10.69 -12.56 -7.28
N GLN A 5 11.73 -13.07 -6.62
CA GLN A 5 11.94 -12.93 -5.18
C GLN A 5 13.15 -12.04 -4.93
N ILE A 6 13.01 -11.07 -4.02
CA ILE A 6 14.11 -10.16 -3.66
C ILE A 6 14.66 -10.60 -2.31
N ALA A 7 15.96 -10.88 -2.29
CA ALA A 7 16.68 -11.30 -1.10
C ALA A 7 17.60 -10.18 -0.60
N ILE A 8 17.44 -9.79 0.67
CA ILE A 8 18.37 -8.89 1.36
C ILE A 8 19.23 -9.76 2.28
N SER A 9 20.54 -9.78 2.03
CA SER A 9 21.51 -10.49 2.88
C SER A 9 22.31 -9.52 3.74
N GLY A 10 22.11 -9.61 5.06
CA GLY A 10 22.92 -8.89 6.04
C GLY A 10 24.13 -9.72 6.46
N HIS A 11 25.31 -9.10 6.51
CA HIS A 11 26.56 -9.71 6.96
C HIS A 11 27.12 -8.94 8.16
N THR A 12 27.39 -9.63 9.26
CA THR A 12 28.13 -9.03 10.39
C THR A 12 29.55 -9.59 10.40
N THR A 13 30.55 -8.72 10.38
CA THR A 13 31.97 -9.11 10.40
C THR A 13 32.60 -8.88 11.77
N CYS A 14 33.50 -9.78 12.20
CA CYS A 14 34.35 -9.57 13.37
C CYS A 14 35.77 -9.18 12.94
N LYS A 15 36.42 -8.33 13.74
CA LYS A 15 37.79 -7.87 13.52
C LYS A 15 38.72 -8.55 14.51
N SER A 16 39.63 -9.36 14.00
CA SER A 16 40.78 -9.87 14.74
C SER A 16 41.95 -8.93 14.48
N ALA A 17 42.59 -8.41 15.53
CA ALA A 17 43.81 -7.60 15.38
C ALA A 17 44.91 -8.15 16.28
N CYS A 18 45.95 -8.70 15.68
CA CYS A 18 47.27 -8.80 16.28
C CYS A 18 48.14 -7.70 15.66
N PHE A 19 48.93 -7.01 16.49
CA PHE A 19 49.90 -6.02 16.03
C PHE A 19 50.79 -6.68 14.95
N PHE A 20 50.78 -6.14 13.72
CA PHE A 20 51.54 -6.57 12.53
C PHE A 20 50.93 -7.55 11.51
N GLN A 21 49.64 -7.94 11.57
CA GLN A 21 48.99 -8.68 10.47
C GLN A 21 47.87 -7.91 9.76
N GLU A 22 47.69 -8.18 8.46
CA GLU A 22 46.57 -7.72 7.63
C GLU A 22 45.25 -7.95 8.37
N LYS A 23 44.35 -6.96 8.32
CA LYS A 23 43.04 -7.03 8.97
C LYS A 23 42.20 -8.10 8.27
N SER A 24 42.14 -9.31 8.82
CA SER A 24 41.22 -10.34 8.36
C SER A 24 39.83 -10.09 8.93
N TYR A 25 38.83 -9.94 8.06
CA TYR A 25 37.43 -9.88 8.46
C TYR A 25 36.83 -11.28 8.33
N SER A 26 36.22 -11.80 9.40
CA SER A 26 35.47 -13.06 9.35
C SER A 26 33.97 -12.80 9.46
N LEU A 27 33.18 -13.44 8.59
CA LEU A 27 31.72 -13.41 8.68
C LEU A 27 31.27 -14.13 9.95
N ARG A 28 30.61 -13.39 10.86
CA ARG A 28 30.10 -13.94 12.12
C ARG A 28 28.66 -14.44 11.99
N LYS A 29 27.83 -13.67 11.27
CA LYS A 29 26.40 -13.98 11.07
C LYS A 29 25.95 -13.58 9.67
N ARG A 30 25.09 -14.39 9.05
CA ARG A 30 24.44 -14.15 7.76
C ARG A 30 22.94 -14.34 7.89
N ARG A 31 22.16 -13.31 7.63
CA ARG A 31 20.69 -13.38 7.70
C ARG A 31 20.09 -12.98 6.36
N SER A 32 19.08 -13.70 5.90
CA SER A 32 18.41 -13.41 4.64
C SER A 32 16.92 -13.14 4.83
N LEU A 33 16.48 -11.94 4.46
CA LEU A 33 15.06 -11.59 4.35
C LEU A 33 14.61 -11.72 2.89
N ARG A 34 13.39 -12.21 2.68
CA ARG A 34 12.75 -12.25 1.36
C ARG A 34 11.42 -11.51 1.36
N GLY A 35 11.18 -10.79 0.28
CA GLY A 35 9.95 -10.10 -0.02
C GLY A 35 9.57 -10.26 -1.49
N ARG A 36 8.34 -9.85 -1.82
CA ARG A 36 7.80 -9.90 -3.19
C ARG A 36 7.99 -8.58 -3.96
N THR A 37 8.45 -7.52 -3.28
CA THR A 37 8.68 -6.20 -3.87
C THR A 37 10.06 -5.67 -3.48
N VAL A 38 10.56 -4.66 -4.20
CA VAL A 38 11.82 -3.98 -3.87
C VAL A 38 11.56 -3.10 -2.65
N PRO A 39 12.44 -3.09 -1.64
CA PRO A 39 12.28 -2.17 -0.54
C PRO A 39 12.53 -0.73 -0.99
N HIS A 40 11.67 0.18 -0.56
CA HIS A 40 11.85 1.62 -0.70
C HIS A 40 13.00 2.14 0.16
N TYR A 41 13.13 1.58 1.36
CA TYR A 41 14.12 1.97 2.35
C TYR A 41 14.64 0.72 3.05
N ALA A 42 15.96 0.66 3.27
CA ALA A 42 16.61 -0.39 4.04
C ALA A 42 17.81 0.20 4.76
N ALA A 43 17.84 0.12 6.08
CA ALA A 43 18.94 0.64 6.87
C ALA A 43 19.19 -0.20 8.11
N LEU A 44 20.47 -0.40 8.41
CA LEU A 44 20.91 -0.98 9.68
C LEU A 44 21.03 0.14 10.71
N GLU A 45 20.61 -0.15 11.94
CA GLU A 45 20.89 0.73 13.06
C GLU A 45 22.41 0.89 13.28
N PRO A 46 22.84 2.02 13.86
CA PRO A 46 24.19 2.15 14.39
C PRO A 46 24.51 0.94 15.29
N HIS A 47 25.72 0.40 15.17
CA HIS A 47 26.15 -0.84 15.87
C HIS A 47 25.44 -2.15 15.45
N GLY A 48 24.52 -2.09 14.47
CA GLY A 48 23.87 -3.24 13.85
C GLY A 48 22.90 -3.99 14.77
N THR A 49 22.29 -3.29 15.72
CA THR A 49 21.32 -3.82 16.70
C THR A 49 19.94 -4.04 16.12
N GLY A 50 19.64 -3.45 14.96
CA GLY A 50 18.37 -3.66 14.28
C GLY A 50 18.47 -3.39 12.79
N LEU A 51 17.42 -3.80 12.08
CA LEU A 51 17.21 -3.56 10.66
C LEU A 51 15.86 -2.88 10.48
N MET A 52 15.84 -1.81 9.71
CA MET A 52 14.62 -1.09 9.36
C MET A 52 14.39 -1.19 7.86
N LEU A 53 13.15 -1.46 7.48
CA LEU A 53 12.78 -1.75 6.10
C LEU A 53 11.44 -1.11 5.76
N ALA A 54 11.37 -0.32 4.68
CA ALA A 54 10.11 0.12 4.10
C ALA A 54 9.84 -0.63 2.80
N SER A 55 8.64 -1.19 2.65
CA SER A 55 8.23 -1.89 1.43
C SER A 55 6.71 -1.96 1.30
N GLU A 56 6.23 -2.08 0.06
CA GLU A 56 4.81 -2.33 -0.24
C GLU A 56 4.33 -3.67 0.32
N LYS A 57 5.12 -4.73 0.14
CA LYS A 57 4.79 -6.07 0.64
C LYS A 57 5.71 -6.44 1.79
N PRO A 58 5.22 -7.21 2.78
CA PRO A 58 6.02 -7.58 3.93
C PRO A 58 7.22 -8.44 3.53
N PHE A 59 8.32 -8.24 4.25
CA PHE A 59 9.51 -9.09 4.17
C PHE A 59 9.55 -10.05 5.34
N THR A 60 10.12 -11.23 5.10
CA THR A 60 10.18 -12.27 6.11
C THR A 60 11.52 -13.01 6.07
N PHE A 61 12.06 -13.41 7.23
CA PHE A 61 13.37 -14.08 7.31
C PHE A 61 13.31 -15.53 6.82
N THR A 62 14.16 -15.90 5.86
CA THR A 62 14.15 -17.26 5.27
C THR A 62 15.36 -18.09 5.64
N HIS A 63 16.52 -17.46 5.87
CA HIS A 63 17.75 -18.16 6.22
C HIS A 63 18.48 -17.45 7.36
N MET A 64 19.01 -18.23 8.31
CA MET A 64 19.94 -17.80 9.34
C MET A 64 21.22 -18.61 9.29
N ASP A 65 22.35 -17.93 9.17
CA ASP A 65 23.70 -18.48 9.11
C ASP A 65 23.88 -19.60 8.06
N GLY A 66 23.05 -19.56 7.00
CA GLY A 66 23.02 -20.55 5.93
C GLY A 66 22.02 -21.68 6.11
N GLN A 67 21.35 -21.79 7.26
CA GLN A 67 20.28 -22.74 7.50
C GLN A 67 18.90 -22.11 7.24
N PRO A 68 17.98 -22.80 6.56
CA PRO A 68 16.62 -22.33 6.39
C PRO A 68 15.90 -22.27 7.74
N ILE A 69 15.10 -21.22 7.94
CA ILE A 69 14.22 -21.13 9.12
C ILE A 69 12.97 -21.96 8.81
N GLU A 70 12.78 -23.08 9.51
CA GLU A 70 11.51 -23.80 9.51
C GLU A 70 10.45 -22.88 10.12
N ARG A 71 9.44 -22.54 9.32
CA ARG A 71 8.24 -21.91 9.84
C ARG A 71 7.20 -23.00 10.05
N PRO A 72 6.38 -22.92 11.11
CA PRO A 72 5.08 -23.56 11.02
C PRO A 72 4.43 -23.02 9.74
N GLU A 73 3.89 -23.93 8.91
CA GLU A 73 3.05 -23.51 7.81
C GLU A 73 2.08 -22.46 8.35
N PRO A 74 1.93 -21.30 7.69
CA PRO A 74 0.90 -20.37 8.12
C PRO A 74 -0.38 -21.20 8.20
N GLU A 75 -0.98 -21.28 9.40
CA GLU A 75 -2.37 -21.72 9.48
C GLU A 75 -3.09 -20.93 8.39
N PRO A 76 -3.83 -21.58 7.48
CA PRO A 76 -4.48 -20.90 6.37
C PRO A 76 -5.49 -19.91 6.95
N MET A 77 -5.00 -18.70 7.22
CA MET A 77 -5.73 -17.57 7.72
C MET A 77 -5.94 -16.69 6.49
N GLU A 78 -7.22 -16.49 6.20
CA GLU A 78 -7.79 -16.12 4.90
C GLU A 78 -7.85 -17.31 3.94
N VAL A 79 -8.92 -18.09 4.14
CA VAL A 79 -9.63 -18.86 3.11
C VAL A 79 -9.39 -18.17 1.77
N GLU A 80 -8.57 -18.78 0.91
CA GLU A 80 -8.65 -18.53 -0.54
C GLU A 80 -10.14 -18.51 -0.83
N LYS A 81 -10.68 -17.38 -1.31
CA LYS A 81 -12.08 -17.31 -1.76
C LYS A 81 -12.20 -18.30 -2.92
N THR A 82 -12.40 -19.58 -2.58
CA THR A 82 -12.93 -20.59 -3.46
C THR A 82 -14.26 -20.02 -3.94
N ASP A 83 -14.49 -20.03 -5.25
CA ASP A 83 -15.75 -19.55 -5.81
C ASP A 83 -16.93 -20.11 -5.00
N PRO A 84 -17.90 -19.26 -4.62
CA PRO A 84 -19.01 -19.70 -3.78
C PRO A 84 -19.77 -20.82 -4.48
N ILE A 85 -20.10 -21.87 -3.72
CA ILE A 85 -20.84 -23.03 -4.23
C ILE A 85 -22.30 -22.65 -4.52
N TYR A 86 -22.83 -21.71 -3.74
CA TYR A 86 -24.17 -21.18 -3.88
C TYR A 86 -24.20 -19.69 -3.56
N MET A 87 -25.12 -18.99 -4.20
CA MET A 87 -25.43 -17.59 -3.90
C MET A 87 -26.79 -17.55 -3.25
N TRP A 88 -27.01 -16.62 -2.34
CA TRP A 88 -28.32 -16.45 -1.73
C TRP A 88 -28.64 -14.98 -1.53
N GLN A 89 -29.92 -14.68 -1.52
CA GLN A 89 -30.47 -13.34 -1.35
C GLN A 89 -31.57 -13.42 -0.31
N GLN A 90 -31.91 -12.29 0.28
CA GLN A 90 -32.95 -12.24 1.30
C GLN A 90 -33.77 -10.97 1.26
N THR A 91 -35.02 -11.11 1.66
CA THR A 91 -35.90 -10.00 2.01
C THR A 91 -36.25 -10.09 3.50
N ALA A 92 -37.19 -9.25 3.95
CA ALA A 92 -37.76 -9.37 5.29
C ALA A 92 -38.55 -10.68 5.45
N GLU A 93 -39.07 -11.25 4.36
CA GLU A 93 -40.06 -12.33 4.36
C GLU A 93 -39.47 -13.67 3.90
N ASP A 94 -38.54 -13.67 2.94
CA ASP A 94 -38.05 -14.88 2.30
C ASP A 94 -36.53 -14.87 2.03
N LEU A 95 -36.04 -16.04 1.64
CA LEU A 95 -34.66 -16.29 1.20
C LEU A 95 -34.72 -16.97 -0.16
N THR A 96 -33.89 -16.52 -1.10
CA THR A 96 -33.73 -17.18 -2.41
C THR A 96 -32.30 -17.67 -2.55
N VAL A 97 -32.12 -18.97 -2.76
CA VAL A 97 -30.82 -19.65 -2.85
C VAL A 97 -30.64 -20.21 -4.26
N CYS A 98 -29.53 -19.86 -4.91
CA CYS A 98 -29.17 -20.26 -6.26
C CYS A 98 -27.91 -21.14 -6.23
N VAL A 99 -28.04 -22.39 -6.69
CA VAL A 99 -26.94 -23.36 -6.76
C VAL A 99 -26.68 -23.72 -8.22
N ARG A 100 -25.42 -23.71 -8.67
CA ARG A 100 -25.07 -24.15 -10.03
C ARG A 100 -25.09 -25.68 -10.10
N LEU A 101 -25.79 -26.24 -11.10
CA LEU A 101 -25.87 -27.67 -11.34
C LEU A 101 -24.96 -28.09 -12.50
N PRO A 102 -24.40 -29.32 -12.48
CA PRO A 102 -23.77 -29.93 -13.65
C PRO A 102 -24.74 -30.05 -14.85
N GLN A 103 -24.22 -30.05 -16.07
CA GLN A 103 -25.06 -30.20 -17.27
C GLN A 103 -25.76 -31.56 -17.30
N GLY A 104 -27.06 -31.57 -17.61
CA GLY A 104 -27.85 -32.79 -17.80
C GLY A 104 -28.53 -33.35 -16.55
N VAL A 105 -28.54 -32.62 -15.43
CA VAL A 105 -29.28 -33.01 -14.22
C VAL A 105 -30.80 -32.89 -14.46
N THR A 106 -31.52 -34.00 -14.29
CA THR A 106 -32.98 -34.05 -14.33
C THR A 106 -33.58 -33.85 -12.93
N LYS A 107 -34.87 -33.51 -12.85
CA LYS A 107 -35.57 -33.27 -11.57
C LYS A 107 -35.45 -34.47 -10.60
N ASP A 108 -35.48 -35.69 -11.12
CA ASP A 108 -35.41 -36.92 -10.32
C ASP A 108 -34.04 -37.16 -9.67
N ALA A 109 -32.98 -36.53 -10.21
CA ALA A 109 -31.63 -36.62 -9.65
C ALA A 109 -31.37 -35.60 -8.54
N VAL A 110 -32.27 -34.65 -8.29
CA VAL A 110 -32.11 -33.64 -7.23
C VAL A 110 -32.56 -34.23 -5.89
N GLN A 111 -31.65 -34.21 -4.92
CA GLN A 111 -31.93 -34.56 -3.53
C GLN A 111 -32.19 -33.28 -2.74
N PHE A 112 -33.46 -33.04 -2.40
CA PHE A 112 -33.89 -31.90 -1.61
C PHE A 112 -34.60 -32.39 -0.36
N SER A 113 -34.18 -31.92 0.81
CA SER A 113 -34.90 -32.09 2.07
C SER A 113 -34.84 -30.82 2.88
N LEU A 114 -36.00 -30.39 3.39
CA LEU A 114 -36.15 -29.19 4.19
C LEU A 114 -36.97 -29.52 5.43
N THR A 115 -36.45 -29.17 6.59
CA THR A 115 -37.20 -29.07 7.85
C THR A 115 -37.28 -27.61 8.27
N ALA A 116 -38.00 -27.31 9.35
CA ALA A 116 -38.08 -25.94 9.86
C ALA A 116 -36.70 -25.34 10.18
N ASP A 117 -35.71 -26.17 10.51
CA ASP A 117 -34.40 -25.76 11.02
C ASP A 117 -33.21 -26.31 10.22
N ASN A 118 -33.40 -27.19 9.23
CA ASN A 118 -32.31 -27.79 8.45
C ASN A 118 -32.63 -27.81 6.96
N LEU A 119 -31.59 -27.59 6.16
CA LEU A 119 -31.64 -27.63 4.70
C LEU A 119 -30.60 -28.62 4.18
N SER A 120 -31.00 -29.50 3.26
CA SER A 120 -30.10 -30.35 2.49
C SER A 120 -30.45 -30.29 1.01
N VAL A 121 -29.45 -29.95 0.19
CA VAL A 121 -29.55 -29.83 -1.26
C VAL A 121 -28.37 -30.55 -1.89
N GLY A 122 -28.63 -31.48 -2.79
CA GLY A 122 -27.59 -32.25 -3.47
C GLY A 122 -28.08 -32.87 -4.78
N VAL A 123 -27.17 -33.52 -5.48
CA VAL A 123 -27.47 -34.31 -6.69
C VAL A 123 -27.10 -35.76 -6.41
N GLN A 124 -27.97 -36.69 -6.82
CA GLN A 124 -27.77 -38.12 -6.64
C GLN A 124 -26.41 -38.56 -7.23
N GLY A 125 -25.60 -39.24 -6.41
CA GLY A 125 -24.26 -39.68 -6.78
C GLY A 125 -23.12 -38.71 -6.46
N PHE A 126 -23.43 -37.51 -5.95
CA PHE A 126 -22.45 -36.51 -5.50
C PHE A 126 -22.61 -36.18 -4.01
N SER A 127 -21.60 -35.53 -3.42
CA SER A 127 -21.71 -34.96 -2.07
C SER A 127 -22.77 -33.84 -2.03
N PRO A 128 -23.53 -33.70 -0.92
CA PRO A 128 -24.47 -32.59 -0.74
C PRO A 128 -23.81 -31.23 -0.98
N LEU A 129 -24.46 -30.39 -1.78
CA LEU A 129 -23.99 -29.04 -2.11
C LEU A 129 -24.23 -28.08 -0.95
N ILE A 130 -25.39 -28.19 -0.30
CA ILE A 130 -25.76 -27.47 0.92
C ILE A 130 -26.26 -28.50 1.92
N HIS A 131 -25.77 -28.47 3.16
CA HIS A 131 -26.26 -29.35 4.20
C HIS A 131 -25.98 -28.73 5.57
N GLY A 132 -27.02 -28.55 6.39
CA GLY A 132 -26.86 -28.16 7.78
C GLY A 132 -28.04 -27.39 8.36
N GLN A 133 -27.82 -26.89 9.58
CA GLN A 133 -28.80 -26.12 10.34
C GLN A 133 -28.93 -24.70 9.79
N LEU A 134 -30.15 -24.27 9.49
CA LEU A 134 -30.48 -22.91 9.08
C LEU A 134 -30.26 -21.93 10.25
N TYR A 135 -29.98 -20.67 9.93
CA TYR A 135 -29.79 -19.64 10.96
C TYR A 135 -31.03 -19.39 11.83
N ALA A 136 -32.22 -19.45 11.24
CA ALA A 136 -33.49 -19.40 11.97
C ALA A 136 -34.54 -20.30 11.31
N ALA A 137 -35.71 -20.39 11.93
CA ALA A 137 -36.78 -21.26 11.44
C ALA A 137 -37.40 -20.76 10.13
N VAL A 138 -37.69 -21.68 9.21
CA VAL A 138 -38.44 -21.46 7.97
C VAL A 138 -39.73 -22.28 7.98
N ASP A 139 -40.66 -21.94 7.09
CA ASP A 139 -41.86 -22.73 6.84
C ASP A 139 -41.63 -23.68 5.63
N PRO A 140 -41.49 -25.00 5.85
CA PRO A 140 -41.25 -25.95 4.77
C PRO A 140 -42.43 -26.10 3.80
N GLU A 141 -43.67 -25.85 4.24
CA GLU A 141 -44.86 -25.98 3.39
C GLU A 141 -44.97 -24.81 2.39
N SER A 142 -44.53 -23.63 2.80
CA SER A 142 -44.48 -22.41 1.98
C SER A 142 -43.16 -22.24 1.21
N SER A 143 -42.23 -23.19 1.35
CA SER A 143 -40.93 -23.17 0.65
C SER A 143 -40.96 -24.06 -0.58
N ALA A 144 -40.28 -23.65 -1.65
CA ALA A 144 -40.30 -24.34 -2.93
C ALA A 144 -38.92 -24.36 -3.59
N TRP A 145 -38.72 -25.29 -4.52
CA TRP A 145 -37.53 -25.33 -5.36
C TRP A 145 -37.87 -25.66 -6.80
N PHE A 146 -37.09 -25.12 -7.74
CA PHE A 146 -37.22 -25.41 -9.16
C PHE A 146 -35.87 -25.31 -9.89
N ILE A 147 -35.77 -25.94 -11.05
CA ILE A 147 -34.59 -25.88 -11.91
C ILE A 147 -34.81 -24.77 -12.95
N LYS A 148 -33.89 -23.81 -13.02
CA LYS A 148 -33.87 -22.70 -13.98
C LYS A 148 -32.85 -23.00 -15.09
N ASP A 149 -33.29 -22.84 -16.34
CA ASP A 149 -32.48 -22.97 -17.57
C ASP A 149 -31.67 -24.27 -17.69
N ASN A 150 -32.10 -25.36 -17.04
CA ASN A 150 -31.38 -26.65 -16.93
C ASN A 150 -29.93 -26.53 -16.44
N LYS A 151 -29.60 -25.47 -15.71
CA LYS A 151 -28.23 -25.14 -15.29
C LYS A 151 -28.11 -24.71 -13.83
N SER A 152 -29.20 -24.26 -13.21
CA SER A 152 -29.19 -23.81 -11.82
C SER A 152 -30.43 -24.28 -11.07
N LEU A 153 -30.26 -24.61 -9.80
CA LEU A 153 -31.32 -24.89 -8.86
C LEU A 153 -31.61 -23.62 -8.06
N GLU A 154 -32.85 -23.18 -8.09
CA GLU A 154 -33.35 -22.04 -7.31
C GLU A 154 -34.25 -22.58 -6.19
N VAL A 155 -33.96 -22.22 -4.95
CA VAL A 155 -34.68 -22.63 -3.74
C VAL A 155 -35.17 -21.37 -3.03
N THR A 156 -36.49 -21.26 -2.85
CA THR A 156 -37.13 -20.19 -2.11
C THR A 156 -37.56 -20.72 -0.74
N LEU A 157 -37.08 -20.10 0.33
CA LEU A 157 -37.39 -20.45 1.71
C LEU A 157 -38.19 -19.33 2.37
N GLN A 158 -39.38 -19.63 2.89
CA GLN A 158 -40.20 -18.67 3.60
C GLN A 158 -39.73 -18.57 5.07
N LYS A 159 -39.39 -17.37 5.54
CA LYS A 159 -39.02 -17.18 6.96
C LYS A 159 -40.24 -17.38 7.85
N HIS A 160 -40.07 -18.10 8.95
CA HIS A 160 -41.15 -18.24 9.95
C HIS A 160 -41.36 -16.94 10.75
N ILE A 161 -40.31 -16.14 10.93
CA ILE A 161 -40.36 -14.83 11.58
C ILE A 161 -39.89 -13.78 10.57
N GLU A 162 -40.81 -12.92 10.15
CA GLU A 162 -40.54 -11.80 9.27
C GLU A 162 -39.72 -10.71 9.96
N GLY A 163 -38.83 -10.05 9.22
CA GLY A 163 -38.07 -8.89 9.68
C GLY A 163 -36.56 -9.09 9.89
N PRO A 164 -36.09 -10.09 10.66
CA PRO A 164 -34.66 -10.23 10.91
C PRO A 164 -33.91 -10.64 9.65
N LEU A 165 -32.85 -9.89 9.34
CA LEU A 165 -31.88 -10.27 8.31
C LEU A 165 -30.95 -11.35 8.87
N TRP A 166 -30.77 -12.39 8.09
CA TRP A 166 -29.89 -13.50 8.43
C TRP A 166 -28.45 -13.11 8.08
N PRO A 167 -27.48 -13.29 9.00
CA PRO A 167 -26.07 -13.06 8.71
C PRO A 167 -25.47 -14.21 7.87
N GLU A 168 -26.05 -15.40 7.94
CA GLU A 168 -25.64 -16.60 7.20
C GLU A 168 -26.87 -17.45 6.88
N LEU A 169 -26.81 -18.26 5.81
CA LEU A 169 -27.91 -19.16 5.43
C LEU A 169 -27.93 -20.42 6.33
N VAL A 170 -26.79 -21.09 6.39
CA VAL A 170 -26.55 -22.30 7.18
C VAL A 170 -25.45 -21.98 8.19
N MET A 171 -25.70 -22.28 9.46
CA MET A 171 -24.80 -22.00 10.58
C MET A 171 -23.40 -22.58 10.32
N GLY A 172 -22.41 -21.71 10.15
CA GLY A 172 -21.01 -22.12 9.94
C GLY A 172 -20.64 -22.51 8.52
N ASP A 173 -21.55 -22.46 7.54
CA ASP A 173 -21.23 -22.70 6.12
C ASP A 173 -20.76 -21.42 5.44
N ARG A 174 -19.44 -21.30 5.22
CA ARG A 174 -18.80 -20.14 4.57
C ARG A 174 -18.73 -20.26 3.05
N ARG A 175 -19.30 -21.30 2.46
CA ARG A 175 -19.25 -21.56 1.00
C ARG A 175 -20.35 -20.83 0.23
N GLY A 176 -21.27 -20.16 0.93
CA GLY A 176 -22.34 -19.35 0.36
C GLY A 176 -22.04 -17.85 0.38
N GLU A 177 -22.40 -17.15 -0.69
CA GLU A 177 -22.28 -15.69 -0.79
C GLU A 177 -23.65 -15.00 -0.75
N LEU A 178 -23.82 -14.01 0.13
CA LEU A 178 -25.00 -13.16 0.19
C LEU A 178 -24.91 -12.09 -0.91
N VAL A 179 -25.85 -12.11 -1.86
CA VAL A 179 -25.93 -11.17 -2.96
C VAL A 179 -27.13 -10.25 -2.73
N MET A 180 -26.93 -8.94 -2.80
CA MET A 180 -28.05 -7.99 -2.71
C MET A 180 -28.86 -8.04 -4.01
N SER A 181 -30.19 -7.92 -3.94
CA SER A 181 -30.99 -7.86 -5.16
C SER A 181 -30.73 -6.56 -5.94
N ASP A 182 -30.99 -6.55 -7.25
CA ASP A 182 -30.85 -5.35 -8.08
C ASP A 182 -31.74 -4.20 -7.57
N GLU A 183 -32.93 -4.53 -7.05
CA GLU A 183 -33.89 -3.56 -6.48
C GLU A 183 -33.40 -2.97 -5.15
N GLN A 184 -32.83 -3.79 -4.27
CA GLN A 184 -32.21 -3.31 -3.02
C GLN A 184 -30.98 -2.45 -3.32
N THR A 185 -30.18 -2.87 -4.30
CA THR A 185 -29.02 -2.10 -4.78
C THR A 185 -29.46 -0.76 -5.36
N ALA A 186 -30.55 -0.73 -6.14
CA ALA A 186 -31.12 0.49 -6.69
C ALA A 186 -31.69 1.41 -5.62
N GLN A 187 -32.39 0.89 -4.60
CA GLN A 187 -32.91 1.69 -3.48
C GLN A 187 -31.79 2.27 -2.62
N ILE A 188 -30.72 1.51 -2.38
CA ILE A 188 -29.53 2.00 -1.69
C ILE A 188 -28.87 3.09 -2.53
N HIS A 189 -28.71 2.87 -3.83
CA HIS A 189 -28.15 3.87 -4.74
C HIS A 189 -29.01 5.14 -4.81
N GLU A 190 -30.34 5.02 -4.77
CA GLU A 190 -31.27 6.14 -4.73
C GLU A 190 -31.21 6.90 -3.40
N ARG A 191 -31.18 6.19 -2.26
CA ARG A 191 -31.02 6.81 -0.93
C ARG A 191 -29.67 7.48 -0.77
N LEU A 192 -28.62 6.87 -1.29
CA LEU A 192 -27.26 7.41 -1.28
C LEU A 192 -27.02 8.39 -2.43
N LYS A 193 -27.99 8.60 -3.34
CA LYS A 193 -27.85 9.47 -4.49
C LYS A 193 -27.37 10.86 -4.08
N HIS A 194 -27.88 11.43 -2.99
CA HIS A 194 -27.42 12.73 -2.48
C HIS A 194 -25.95 12.77 -2.01
N LEU A 195 -25.33 11.62 -1.73
CA LEU A 195 -23.92 11.47 -1.37
C LEU A 195 -23.06 10.97 -2.55
N THR A 196 -23.68 10.39 -3.57
CA THR A 196 -23.02 9.77 -4.72
C THR A 196 -23.32 10.46 -6.05
N SER A 197 -24.13 11.51 -6.06
CA SER A 197 -24.41 12.29 -7.28
C SER A 197 -23.32 13.31 -7.53
N GLU A 198 -22.86 13.33 -8.78
CA GLU A 198 -21.97 14.35 -9.35
C GLU A 198 -22.72 15.67 -9.66
N ASP A 199 -24.03 15.70 -9.42
CA ASP A 199 -24.86 16.88 -9.64
C ASP A 199 -24.68 17.88 -8.49
N LEU A 200 -23.86 18.88 -8.76
CA LEU A 200 -23.64 20.05 -7.91
C LEU A 200 -24.98 20.62 -7.42
N ILE A 201 -25.16 20.68 -6.10
CA ILE A 201 -26.19 21.51 -5.49
C ILE A 201 -25.89 22.95 -5.92
N ALA A 202 -26.67 23.47 -6.86
CA ALA A 202 -26.64 24.87 -7.26
C ALA A 202 -27.29 25.74 -6.17
N THR A 203 -26.70 25.76 -4.97
CA THR A 203 -26.97 26.80 -3.98
C THR A 203 -26.07 27.98 -4.29
N SER A 204 -26.73 29.07 -4.69
CA SER A 204 -26.18 30.41 -4.83
C SER A 204 -25.17 30.75 -3.72
N ASP A 205 -23.97 31.15 -4.14
CA ASP A 205 -22.99 31.94 -3.41
C ASP A 205 -23.08 31.89 -1.87
N LEU A 206 -22.45 30.88 -1.26
CA LEU A 206 -21.69 30.95 -0.01
C LEU A 206 -21.12 29.54 0.26
N GLU A 207 -19.79 29.49 0.44
CA GLU A 207 -19.00 28.32 0.85
C GLU A 207 -18.92 27.18 -0.18
N LYS A 208 -17.91 27.28 -1.08
CA LYS A 208 -17.37 26.08 -1.73
C LYS A 208 -17.04 25.04 -0.64
N PRO A 209 -17.52 23.80 -0.72
CA PRO A 209 -16.98 22.75 0.14
C PRO A 209 -15.46 22.66 -0.05
N PRO A 210 -14.67 22.45 1.01
CA PRO A 210 -13.22 22.62 1.00
C PRO A 210 -12.46 21.66 0.07
N CYS A 211 -13.14 20.67 -0.52
CA CYS A 211 -12.55 19.75 -1.47
C CYS A 211 -13.59 19.42 -2.55
N ASN A 212 -13.37 19.91 -3.76
CA ASN A 212 -14.07 19.44 -4.94
C ASN A 212 -13.27 18.27 -5.52
N SER A 213 -13.85 17.08 -5.59
CA SER A 213 -13.20 15.91 -6.19
C SER A 213 -12.90 16.10 -7.69
N GLN A 214 -13.59 17.04 -8.35
CA GLN A 214 -13.31 17.43 -9.75
C GLN A 214 -12.09 18.36 -9.88
N GLU A 215 -11.54 18.88 -8.77
CA GLU A 215 -10.27 19.63 -8.73
C GLU A 215 -9.07 18.72 -8.45
N LEU A 216 -9.27 17.41 -8.22
CA LEU A 216 -8.18 16.44 -8.05
C LEU A 216 -7.53 16.16 -9.42
N GLU A 217 -6.24 16.47 -9.54
CA GLU A 217 -5.45 16.15 -10.72
C GLU A 217 -5.02 14.67 -10.68
N ASP A 218 -4.64 14.09 -11.83
CA ASP A 218 -4.05 12.73 -11.91
C ASP A 218 -2.86 12.50 -10.94
N CYS A 219 -2.26 13.58 -10.42
CA CYS A 219 -1.12 13.60 -9.51
C CYS A 219 -1.51 13.56 -8.02
N ASP A 220 -2.80 13.68 -7.69
CA ASP A 220 -3.34 13.68 -6.33
C ASP A 220 -3.79 12.30 -5.86
N GLY A 221 -3.92 11.34 -6.80
CA GLY A 221 -4.15 9.94 -6.47
C GLY A 221 -3.01 9.37 -5.62
N PHE A 222 -3.35 8.86 -4.44
CA PHE A 222 -2.42 8.03 -3.68
C PHE A 222 -2.31 6.66 -4.34
N PRO A 223 -1.13 6.01 -4.33
CA PRO A 223 -1.01 4.63 -4.79
C PRO A 223 -1.97 3.73 -3.99
N ASP A 224 -2.67 2.83 -4.67
CA ASP A 224 -3.54 1.82 -4.03
C ASP A 224 -2.73 0.87 -3.10
N ASP A 225 -1.42 0.80 -3.30
CA ASP A 225 -0.50 -0.02 -2.52
C ASP A 225 -0.13 0.64 -1.19
N SER A 226 -0.62 0.06 -0.09
CA SER A 226 -0.18 0.43 1.26
C SER A 226 1.26 -0.03 1.51
N SER A 227 2.19 0.92 1.64
CA SER A 227 3.55 0.64 2.09
C SER A 227 3.61 0.56 3.61
N SER A 228 4.49 -0.28 4.15
CA SER A 228 4.76 -0.36 5.57
C SER A 228 6.24 -0.20 5.85
N LEU A 229 6.55 0.39 7.01
CA LEU A 229 7.88 0.54 7.55
C LEU A 229 8.00 -0.34 8.77
N VAL A 230 8.89 -1.32 8.70
CA VAL A 230 9.03 -2.39 9.68
C VAL A 230 10.40 -2.31 10.34
N TYR A 231 10.40 -2.36 11.66
CA TYR A 231 11.59 -2.53 12.46
C TYR A 231 11.76 -4.00 12.87
N PHE A 232 12.94 -4.55 12.62
CA PHE A 232 13.37 -5.88 12.99
C PHE A 232 14.48 -5.78 14.03
N ASP A 233 14.17 -6.24 15.25
CA ASP A 233 15.14 -6.35 16.32
C ASP A 233 16.15 -7.49 16.05
N ARG A 234 17.43 -7.30 16.45
CA ARG A 234 18.51 -8.29 16.24
C ARG A 234 18.22 -9.64 16.89
N GLU A 235 17.53 -9.68 18.03
CA GLU A 235 17.32 -10.88 18.83
C GLU A 235 16.00 -11.57 18.49
N MET A 236 14.90 -10.82 18.44
CA MET A 236 13.56 -11.40 18.27
C MET A 236 13.26 -11.84 16.84
N MET A 237 13.97 -11.31 15.84
CA MET A 237 13.88 -11.73 14.42
C MET A 237 12.46 -11.74 13.84
N LYS A 238 11.56 -10.98 14.47
CA LYS A 238 10.18 -10.73 14.06
C LYS A 238 10.00 -9.22 13.90
N PRO A 239 9.03 -8.79 13.09
CA PRO A 239 8.57 -7.41 13.11
C PRO A 239 8.22 -7.05 14.56
N THR A 240 9.00 -6.18 15.18
CA THR A 240 8.69 -5.69 16.53
C THR A 240 7.81 -4.45 16.46
N ARG A 241 7.95 -3.68 15.37
CA ARG A 241 7.18 -2.45 15.15
C ARG A 241 6.86 -2.31 13.67
N VAL A 242 5.63 -1.96 13.37
CA VAL A 242 5.13 -1.78 12.01
C VAL A 242 4.41 -0.45 11.96
N VAL A 243 4.85 0.44 11.06
CA VAL A 243 4.24 1.73 10.79
C VAL A 243 3.63 1.67 9.40
N ASN A 244 2.34 2.03 9.28
CA ASN A 244 1.69 2.16 7.99
C ASN A 244 2.11 3.48 7.34
N LEU A 245 2.65 3.41 6.12
CA LEU A 245 2.98 4.57 5.27
C LEU A 245 1.89 4.82 4.22
N GLY A 246 0.71 4.23 4.38
CA GLY A 246 -0.48 4.52 3.58
C GLY A 246 -0.71 6.02 3.50
N SER A 247 -1.11 6.52 2.34
CA SER A 247 -1.20 7.96 2.00
C SER A 247 0.11 8.77 2.07
N HIS A 248 1.27 8.15 2.30
CA HIS A 248 2.55 8.86 2.36
C HIS A 248 3.58 8.21 1.43
N GLN A 249 3.64 8.70 0.19
CA GLN A 249 4.54 8.17 -0.83
C GLN A 249 6.00 8.36 -0.44
N TYR A 250 6.79 7.29 -0.53
CA TYR A 250 8.26 7.38 -0.42
C TYR A 250 8.83 8.23 -1.56
N MET A 251 9.65 9.24 -1.21
CA MET A 251 10.27 10.11 -2.21
C MET A 251 11.75 9.80 -2.41
N PHE A 252 12.54 9.79 -1.34
CA PHE A 252 13.97 9.49 -1.36
C PHE A 252 14.53 9.28 0.06
N THR A 253 15.78 8.83 0.11
CA THR A 253 16.57 8.66 1.34
C THR A 253 17.81 9.55 1.28
N VAL A 254 18.17 10.15 2.41
CA VAL A 254 19.36 11.00 2.52
C VAL A 254 20.18 10.63 3.75
N GLN A 255 21.51 10.54 3.60
CA GLN A 255 22.40 10.38 4.74
C GLN A 255 22.90 11.77 5.16
N SER A 256 22.38 12.30 6.26
CA SER A 256 22.86 13.56 6.83
C SER A 256 24.13 13.34 7.68
N ASP A 257 24.05 12.43 8.66
CA ASP A 257 25.16 12.04 9.54
C ASP A 257 25.48 10.55 9.36
N PRO A 258 26.69 10.16 8.92
CA PRO A 258 27.07 8.75 8.74
C PRO A 258 27.00 7.89 10.00
N THR A 259 26.97 8.49 11.19
CA THR A 259 26.84 7.76 12.47
C THR A 259 25.40 7.39 12.80
N GLN A 260 24.42 7.97 12.09
CA GLN A 260 23.00 7.78 12.31
C GLN A 260 22.38 6.98 11.16
N MET A 261 21.13 6.55 11.34
CA MET A 261 20.37 5.98 10.23
C MET A 261 20.10 7.05 9.16
N PRO A 262 20.03 6.68 7.87
CA PRO A 262 19.62 7.61 6.82
C PRO A 262 18.21 8.15 7.07
N CYS A 263 17.97 9.43 6.77
CA CYS A 263 16.65 10.04 6.87
C CYS A 263 15.74 9.53 5.75
N LEU A 264 14.45 9.39 6.08
CA LEU A 264 13.38 8.99 5.19
C LEU A 264 12.58 10.21 4.74
N CYS A 265 12.50 10.49 3.44
CA CYS A 265 11.66 11.57 2.92
C CYS A 265 10.35 11.01 2.37
N LEU A 266 9.23 11.50 2.91
CA LEU A 266 7.87 11.09 2.56
C LEU A 266 7.08 12.29 2.03
N ARG A 267 6.26 12.06 1.02
CA ARG A 267 5.27 13.03 0.55
C ARG A 267 4.19 13.17 1.63
N HIS A 268 3.90 14.41 1.98
CA HIS A 268 2.74 14.74 2.80
C HIS A 268 1.97 15.83 2.05
N ASP A 269 0.90 15.42 1.39
CA ASP A 269 0.10 16.30 0.52
C ASP A 269 0.96 17.01 -0.54
N VAL A 270 1.04 18.33 -0.52
CA VAL A 270 1.85 19.15 -1.46
C VAL A 270 3.34 19.19 -1.09
N ASP A 271 3.70 18.83 0.14
CA ASP A 271 5.04 18.98 0.70
C ASP A 271 5.80 17.65 0.77
N ALA A 272 7.10 17.74 1.03
CA ALA A 272 7.95 16.60 1.33
C ALA A 272 8.60 16.76 2.71
N LEU A 273 8.36 15.82 3.61
CA LEU A 273 8.84 15.86 4.98
C LEU A 273 9.99 14.86 5.14
N VAL A 274 11.03 15.27 5.84
CA VAL A 274 12.21 14.45 6.12
C VAL A 274 12.16 14.01 7.58
N TRP A 275 12.19 12.69 7.77
CA TRP A 275 12.12 12.03 9.07
C TRP A 275 13.45 11.34 9.39
N GLN A 276 14.02 11.67 10.54
CA GLN A 276 15.20 11.01 11.09
C GLN A 276 14.75 9.87 12.02
N PRO A 277 15.09 8.61 11.72
CA PRO A 277 14.91 7.52 12.67
C PRO A 277 15.81 7.70 13.89
N ARG A 278 15.21 7.55 15.09
CA ARG A 278 15.80 7.58 16.44
C ARG A 278 15.50 6.27 17.16
N PRO A 279 16.14 5.16 16.77
CA PRO A 279 15.86 3.86 17.36
C PRO A 279 16.12 3.80 18.86
N GLU A 280 17.04 4.63 19.38
CA GLU A 280 17.34 4.72 20.81
C GLU A 280 16.20 5.32 21.64
N GLN A 281 15.21 5.95 20.99
CA GLN A 281 14.05 6.56 21.63
C GLN A 281 12.76 5.88 21.16
N PRO A 282 12.38 4.72 21.74
CA PRO A 282 11.29 3.93 21.21
C PRO A 282 9.97 4.70 21.10
N GLU A 283 9.61 5.52 22.08
CA GLU A 283 8.35 6.28 22.08
C GLU A 283 8.35 7.44 21.09
N HIS A 284 9.53 7.95 20.71
CA HIS A 284 9.71 9.10 19.81
C HIS A 284 10.69 8.74 18.69
N MET A 285 10.46 7.58 18.07
CA MET A 285 11.38 7.01 17.06
C MET A 285 11.53 7.90 15.82
N TRP A 286 10.59 8.81 15.56
CA TRP A 286 10.53 9.61 14.35
C TRP A 286 10.65 11.08 14.68
N GLU A 287 11.79 11.66 14.32
CA GLU A 287 12.03 13.09 14.44
C GLU A 287 11.84 13.75 13.07
N HIS A 288 10.92 14.71 12.98
CA HIS A 288 10.81 15.55 11.80
C HIS A 288 11.94 16.58 11.78
N VAL A 289 12.83 16.51 10.78
CA VAL A 289 14.06 17.34 10.73
C VAL A 289 14.04 18.41 9.63
N ALA A 290 13.21 18.26 8.59
CA ALA A 290 13.09 19.25 7.52
C ALA A 290 11.80 19.11 6.72
N THR A 291 11.30 20.23 6.20
CA THR A 291 10.20 20.30 5.24
C THR A 291 10.69 20.94 3.94
N PHE A 292 10.44 20.27 2.81
CA PHE A 292 10.57 20.87 1.50
C PHE A 292 9.18 21.27 0.97
N ASN A 293 8.84 22.54 1.16
CA ASN A 293 7.58 23.11 0.71
C ASN A 293 7.36 22.91 -0.80
N ALA A 294 6.15 22.51 -1.18
CA ALA A 294 5.67 22.21 -2.53
C ALA A 294 6.42 21.09 -3.28
N LEU A 295 7.41 20.43 -2.65
CA LEU A 295 8.22 19.43 -3.34
C LEU A 295 7.42 18.16 -3.67
N GLY A 296 6.42 17.81 -2.86
CA GLY A 296 5.52 16.68 -3.12
C GLY A 296 4.76 16.87 -4.43
N TYR A 297 4.13 18.04 -4.59
CA TYR A 297 3.44 18.44 -5.82
C TYR A 297 4.40 18.51 -7.02
N VAL A 298 5.54 19.19 -6.86
CA VAL A 298 6.54 19.32 -7.92
C VAL A 298 7.03 17.96 -8.39
N GLN A 299 7.31 17.05 -7.46
CA GLN A 299 7.81 15.72 -7.81
C GLN A 299 6.77 14.88 -8.54
N ALA A 300 5.48 15.01 -8.20
CA ALA A 300 4.40 14.32 -8.90
C ALA A 300 4.27 14.79 -10.37
N SER A 301 4.51 16.07 -10.64
CA SER A 301 4.51 16.62 -12.02
C SER A 301 5.68 16.14 -12.89
N LYS A 302 6.73 15.54 -12.32
CA LYS A 302 7.94 15.10 -13.02
C LYS A 302 7.90 13.60 -13.33
N ARG A 303 7.10 13.23 -14.33
CA ARG A 303 6.90 11.82 -14.76
C ARG A 303 8.20 11.09 -15.16
N ASP A 304 9.17 11.81 -15.73
CA ASP A 304 10.47 11.25 -16.16
C ASP A 304 11.57 11.28 -15.07
N LYS A 305 11.20 11.50 -13.80
CA LYS A 305 12.14 11.51 -12.67
C LYS A 305 12.76 10.12 -12.48
N LYS A 306 14.09 10.07 -12.50
CA LYS A 306 14.87 8.87 -12.18
C LYS A 306 15.45 8.89 -10.77
N PHE A 307 15.95 10.04 -10.33
CA PHE A 307 16.57 10.19 -9.00
C PHE A 307 15.99 11.39 -8.25
N ALA A 308 15.99 11.29 -6.93
CA ALA A 308 15.68 12.39 -6.03
C ALA A 308 16.61 12.34 -4.82
N THR A 309 17.03 13.49 -4.32
CA THR A 309 17.89 13.61 -3.15
C THR A 309 17.80 15.03 -2.57
N CYS A 310 18.47 15.28 -1.45
CA CYS A 310 18.66 16.63 -0.92
C CYS A 310 20.06 16.79 -0.31
N ALA A 311 20.44 18.04 -0.07
CA ALA A 311 21.66 18.34 0.67
C ALA A 311 21.60 17.73 2.09
N PRO A 312 22.72 17.23 2.64
CA PRO A 312 22.79 16.78 4.03
C PRO A 312 22.31 17.79 5.08
N ASN A 313 22.50 19.08 4.81
CA ASN A 313 22.00 20.18 5.65
C ASN A 313 20.59 20.70 5.28
N PHE A 314 19.89 19.98 4.39
CA PHE A 314 18.54 20.29 3.92
C PHE A 314 18.36 21.65 3.23
N SER A 315 19.45 22.31 2.82
CA SER A 315 19.39 23.63 2.18
C SER A 315 18.74 23.63 0.78
N TYR A 316 18.74 22.48 0.11
CA TYR A 316 18.07 22.30 -1.18
C TYR A 316 17.69 20.83 -1.40
N ALA A 317 16.65 20.63 -2.21
CA ALA A 317 16.30 19.32 -2.78
C ALA A 317 16.62 19.30 -4.27
N SER A 318 16.84 18.12 -4.83
CA SER A 318 17.14 17.97 -6.25
C SER A 318 16.48 16.75 -6.84
N LEU A 319 15.92 16.93 -8.03
CA LEU A 319 15.29 15.88 -8.84
C LEU A 319 16.08 15.74 -10.15
N CYS A 320 16.35 14.51 -10.57
CA CYS A 320 17.04 14.23 -11.81
C CYS A 320 16.15 13.41 -12.73
N GLU A 321 16.04 13.81 -13.99
CA GLU A 321 15.38 13.01 -15.01
C GLU A 321 16.26 11.84 -15.47
N CYS A 322 15.71 10.96 -16.30
CA CYS A 322 16.47 9.87 -16.92
C CYS A 322 17.67 10.37 -17.75
N LEU A 323 17.53 11.54 -18.37
CA LEU A 323 18.47 12.12 -19.33
C LEU A 323 18.56 13.64 -19.14
N ARG A 324 19.77 14.19 -19.37
CA ARG A 324 20.08 15.61 -19.57
C ARG A 324 19.73 16.61 -18.47
N ARG A 325 18.70 16.42 -17.63
CA ARG A 325 18.19 17.49 -16.75
C ARG A 325 18.25 17.13 -15.28
N ALA A 326 18.75 18.07 -14.50
CA ALA A 326 18.64 18.09 -13.05
C ALA A 326 18.00 19.41 -12.60
N PHE A 327 17.07 19.30 -11.66
CA PHE A 327 16.34 20.42 -11.06
C PHE A 327 16.81 20.59 -9.62
N ILE A 328 17.07 21.82 -9.21
CA ILE A 328 17.48 22.18 -7.85
C ILE A 328 16.43 23.13 -7.28
N TYR A 329 15.85 22.73 -6.15
CA TYR A 329 14.77 23.42 -5.46
C TYR A 329 15.26 23.95 -4.13
N ARG A 330 15.09 25.24 -3.90
CA ARG A 330 15.48 25.93 -2.67
C ARG A 330 14.27 26.48 -1.95
N GLN A 331 14.31 26.40 -0.63
CA GLN A 331 13.30 27.02 0.21
C GLN A 331 13.26 28.54 0.03
N PRO A 332 12.11 29.19 0.32
CA PRO A 332 11.98 30.63 0.25
C PRO A 332 13.09 31.33 1.05
N ALA A 333 13.82 32.21 0.37
CA ALA A 333 14.81 33.06 1.00
C ALA A 333 14.37 34.53 0.87
N PRO A 334 14.73 35.41 1.83
CA PRO A 334 14.49 36.83 1.73
C PRO A 334 15.04 37.39 0.42
N VAL A 335 14.28 38.27 -0.22
CA VAL A 335 14.73 38.95 -1.43
C VAL A 335 15.37 40.27 -1.02
N GLU A 336 16.62 40.49 -1.40
CA GLU A 336 17.32 41.76 -1.15
C GLU A 336 16.67 42.94 -1.90
N THR A 337 16.02 42.65 -3.02
CA THR A 337 15.31 43.63 -3.86
C THR A 337 13.81 43.60 -3.61
N VAL A 338 13.17 44.76 -3.65
CA VAL A 338 11.71 44.87 -3.57
C VAL A 338 11.07 44.25 -4.82
N LEU A 339 10.52 43.04 -4.69
CA LEU A 339 9.71 42.39 -5.72
C LEU A 339 8.23 42.64 -5.44
N PHE A 340 7.46 42.94 -6.48
CA PHE A 340 6.00 43.06 -6.39
C PHE A 340 5.32 41.97 -7.22
N ASN A 341 4.30 41.34 -6.65
CA ASN A 341 3.44 40.45 -7.41
C ASN A 341 2.58 41.29 -8.38
N ARG A 342 2.79 41.13 -9.69
CA ARG A 342 2.08 41.91 -10.72
C ARG A 342 0.55 41.78 -10.69
N ARG A 343 0.01 40.66 -10.17
CA ARG A 343 -1.44 40.43 -10.08
C ARG A 343 -2.08 41.00 -8.81
N GLN A 344 -1.34 41.01 -7.69
CA GLN A 344 -1.88 41.40 -6.37
C GLN A 344 -1.33 42.73 -5.84
N GLY A 345 -0.32 43.32 -6.48
CA GLY A 345 0.34 44.55 -6.04
C GLY A 345 1.09 44.44 -4.71
N ARG A 346 1.14 43.25 -4.10
CA ARG A 346 1.79 43.01 -2.81
C ARG A 346 3.29 42.82 -2.99
N GLN A 347 4.06 43.36 -2.03
CA GLN A 347 5.49 43.12 -1.94
C GLN A 347 5.75 41.66 -1.54
N VAL A 348 6.62 41.01 -2.30
CA VAL A 348 7.05 39.63 -2.09
C VAL A 348 8.33 39.66 -1.26
N GLY A 349 8.21 39.33 0.03
CA GLY A 349 9.35 39.35 0.97
C GLY A 349 10.29 38.16 0.82
N GLN A 350 9.83 37.04 0.25
CA GLN A 350 10.61 35.82 0.08
C GLN A 350 10.29 35.14 -1.25
N VAL A 351 11.29 34.54 -1.89
CA VAL A 351 11.12 33.80 -3.15
C VAL A 351 11.82 32.45 -3.05
N ALA A 352 11.08 31.38 -3.33
CA ALA A 352 11.65 30.07 -3.58
C ALA A 352 12.31 30.05 -4.97
N LYS A 353 13.48 29.41 -5.08
CA LYS A 353 14.23 29.37 -6.34
C LYS A 353 14.23 27.95 -6.90
N GLN A 354 13.86 27.83 -8.17
CA GLN A 354 14.09 26.64 -8.97
C GLN A 354 15.22 26.94 -9.96
N GLN A 355 16.22 26.07 -10.01
CA GLN A 355 17.29 26.11 -11.00
C GLN A 355 17.25 24.82 -11.82
N VAL A 356 17.44 24.94 -13.14
CA VAL A 356 17.51 23.79 -14.04
C VAL A 356 18.90 23.76 -14.65
N SER A 357 19.57 22.62 -14.53
CA SER A 357 20.84 22.36 -15.19
C SER A 357 20.61 21.36 -16.31
N SER A 358 21.03 21.74 -17.52
CA SER A 358 21.09 20.84 -18.67
C SER A 358 22.52 20.33 -18.82
N LEU A 359 22.68 19.02 -18.89
CA LEU A 359 23.94 18.32 -19.09
C LEU A 359 24.20 18.17 -20.59
N ASP A 360 25.43 18.42 -20.99
CA ASP A 360 25.92 18.20 -22.35
C ASP A 360 26.20 16.70 -22.59
N SER A 361 25.21 15.86 -22.30
CA SER A 361 25.32 14.40 -22.45
C SER A 361 23.94 13.76 -22.61
N ASP A 362 23.86 12.87 -23.60
CA ASP A 362 22.67 12.05 -23.90
C ASP A 362 22.75 10.68 -23.23
N CYS A 363 23.78 10.46 -22.43
CA CYS A 363 23.98 9.20 -21.75
C CYS A 363 22.99 9.06 -20.59
N PRO A 364 22.45 7.85 -20.36
CA PRO A 364 21.64 7.57 -19.19
C PRO A 364 22.34 7.95 -17.89
N ILE A 365 21.61 8.61 -17.00
CA ILE A 365 22.11 8.95 -15.68
C ILE A 365 22.09 7.68 -14.82
N LEU A 366 23.23 7.33 -14.22
CA LEU A 366 23.45 6.10 -13.46
C LEU A 366 23.56 6.35 -11.96
N GLY A 367 23.95 7.56 -11.55
CA GLY A 367 24.12 7.92 -10.15
C GLY A 367 23.88 9.39 -9.92
N PHE A 368 23.39 9.71 -8.71
CA PHE A 368 22.98 11.04 -8.34
C PHE A 368 23.23 11.27 -6.85
N ARG A 369 24.03 12.28 -6.50
CA ARG A 369 24.36 12.57 -5.10
C ARG A 369 24.50 14.06 -4.85
N ALA A 370 23.76 14.57 -3.88
CA ALA A 370 23.91 15.93 -3.38
C ALA A 370 24.87 16.00 -2.20
N THR A 371 25.64 17.08 -2.14
CA THR A 371 26.32 17.58 -0.95
C THR A 371 25.84 18.99 -0.65
N ASN A 372 26.31 19.60 0.44
CA ASN A 372 25.94 20.98 0.78
C ASN A 372 26.38 21.99 -0.29
N GLU A 373 27.35 21.67 -1.15
CA GLU A 373 27.94 22.62 -2.10
C GLU A 373 27.89 22.18 -3.57
N ARG A 374 27.77 20.88 -3.82
CA ARG A 374 27.90 20.27 -5.14
C ARG A 374 26.81 19.23 -5.36
N LEU A 375 26.40 19.10 -6.62
CA LEU A 375 25.54 18.02 -7.09
C LEU A 375 26.34 17.18 -8.09
N TYR A 376 26.50 15.90 -7.77
CA TYR A 376 27.24 14.94 -8.57
C TYR A 376 26.27 14.10 -9.39
N ILE A 377 26.49 14.05 -10.70
CA ILE A 377 25.64 13.34 -11.65
C ILE A 377 26.53 12.41 -12.48
N LEU A 378 26.41 11.11 -12.23
CA LEU A 378 27.17 10.08 -12.93
C LEU A 378 26.40 9.63 -14.16
N THR A 379 27.05 9.68 -15.31
CA THR A 379 26.59 9.04 -16.56
C THR A 379 27.51 7.88 -16.90
N SER A 380 27.20 7.11 -17.93
CA SER A 380 28.08 6.03 -18.41
C SER A 380 29.45 6.50 -18.91
N LYS A 381 29.61 7.79 -19.23
CA LYS A 381 30.85 8.35 -19.78
C LYS A 381 31.54 9.35 -18.86
N ASN A 382 30.77 10.16 -18.13
CA ASN A 382 31.28 11.30 -17.38
C ASN A 382 30.65 11.39 -15.99
N LEU A 383 31.41 11.95 -15.05
CA LEU A 383 30.90 12.48 -13.79
C LEU A 383 30.76 13.99 -13.90
N HIS A 384 29.53 14.49 -13.98
CA HIS A 384 29.24 15.91 -13.98
C HIS A 384 29.15 16.43 -12.55
N VAL A 385 29.73 17.60 -12.30
CA VAL A 385 29.73 18.24 -10.98
C VAL A 385 29.14 19.65 -11.13
N LEU A 386 27.96 19.86 -10.57
CA LEU A 386 27.29 21.15 -10.59
C LEU A 386 27.61 21.90 -9.29
N LYS A 387 28.09 23.14 -9.42
CA LYS A 387 28.29 24.04 -8.28
C LYS A 387 26.94 24.60 -7.82
N VAL A 388 26.48 24.17 -6.65
CA VAL A 388 25.18 24.57 -6.10
C VAL A 388 25.35 25.75 -5.16
N ASN A 389 26.29 25.69 -4.22
CA ASN A 389 26.59 26.80 -3.31
C ASN A 389 28.04 27.28 -3.49
N ASN A 390 28.24 28.56 -3.22
CA ASN A 390 29.48 29.29 -3.47
C ASN A 390 30.36 29.49 -2.24
N ASN A 391 30.03 28.86 -1.11
CA ASN A 391 30.83 28.97 0.12
C ASN A 391 32.30 28.66 -0.14
#